data_AF-E8LRK4-F1
#
_entry.id   AF-E8LRK4-F1
#
_cell.length_a   1.000
_cell.length_b   1.000
_cell.length_c   1.000
_cell.angle_alpha   90.00
_cell.angle_beta   90.00
_cell.angle_gamma   90.00
#
_symmetry.space_group_name_H-M   'P 1'
#
loop_
_entity.id
_entity.type
_entity.pdbx_description
1 polymer ?
#
loop_
_entity_poly.entity_id
_entity_poly.type
_entity_poly.pdbx_seq_one_letter_code
_entity_poly.pdbx_strand_id
1 'polypeptide(L)'
;MKISKPYITATLLTAVSLLTACTATKAESHHPLVNSPMKETAMNAQDAFFKDFDANEMRKYFREDYIQHNPHVPTGLAPALGFLPVLKEAGVTYQTHRLLEDGDFIIMHNTYDNAQAFGAKQVVTFDVWRMQDGQVAEHWDAISPVIQNTASGRSQFDGPTLVTDTDKTEQNKQLVSDFMQDVLFGKAPEKITQYISAEQYDQHNPMVKDGLDGLNEALTYLASQNNMFEYHKVHRVLGEGNFVLTQSEGRWNGKPQAFYDLFRVKEGKIVEHWDIIQEIPEEMAHENGMF
;
A
#
# COMPACT_ATOMS: atom_id res chain seq x y z
N MET A 1 23.66 27.84 -88.31
CA MET A 1 23.93 28.93 -87.35
C MET A 1 22.61 29.49 -86.83
N LYS A 2 22.17 28.99 -85.68
CA LYS A 2 21.31 29.60 -84.64
C LYS A 2 20.93 28.46 -83.69
N ILE A 3 21.54 28.48 -82.50
CA ILE A 3 21.38 27.50 -81.44
C ILE A 3 20.18 27.93 -80.59
N SER A 4 19.17 27.07 -80.48
CA SER A 4 18.03 27.23 -79.56
C SER A 4 18.29 26.46 -78.26
N LYS A 5 18.04 27.11 -77.13
CA LYS A 5 18.18 26.58 -75.76
C LYS A 5 17.09 25.52 -75.47
N PRO A 6 17.38 24.47 -74.68
CA PRO A 6 16.36 23.56 -74.18
C PRO A 6 15.72 24.09 -72.88
N TYR A 7 14.41 23.96 -72.77
CA TYR A 7 13.62 24.18 -71.56
C TYR A 7 13.67 22.91 -70.70
N ILE A 8 14.09 23.03 -69.44
CA ILE A 8 14.02 21.98 -68.43
C ILE A 8 12.77 22.26 -67.58
N THR A 9 11.77 21.39 -67.72
CA THR A 9 10.60 21.33 -66.83
C THR A 9 11.00 20.71 -65.49
N ALA A 10 10.83 21.47 -64.41
CA ALA A 10 11.06 21.03 -63.04
C ALA A 10 9.89 20.16 -62.56
N THR A 11 10.19 18.90 -62.21
CA THR A 11 9.26 17.95 -61.59
C THR A 11 9.13 18.28 -60.10
N LEU A 12 7.91 18.60 -59.67
CA LEU A 12 7.54 18.82 -58.26
C LEU A 12 7.64 17.48 -57.50
N LEU A 13 8.60 17.35 -56.58
CA LEU A 13 8.72 16.21 -55.67
C LEU A 13 7.91 16.53 -54.40
N THR A 14 6.72 15.96 -54.24
CA THR A 14 5.95 16.02 -53.01
C THR A 14 6.62 15.15 -51.94
N ALA A 15 7.22 15.80 -50.94
CA ALA A 15 7.75 15.15 -49.75
C ALA A 15 6.59 14.66 -48.87
N VAL A 16 6.45 13.34 -48.75
CA VAL A 16 5.58 12.70 -47.76
C VAL A 16 6.32 12.75 -46.43
N SER A 17 5.89 13.63 -45.53
CA SER A 17 6.33 13.67 -44.14
C SER A 17 5.66 12.52 -43.38
N LEU A 18 6.44 11.48 -43.09
CA LEU A 18 6.08 10.45 -42.12
C LEU A 18 6.03 11.11 -40.72
N LEU A 19 4.83 11.41 -40.26
CA LEU A 19 4.55 11.72 -38.85
C LEU A 19 4.79 10.44 -38.04
N THR A 20 5.99 10.30 -37.48
CA THR A 20 6.24 9.42 -36.34
C THR A 20 5.40 9.94 -35.18
N ALA A 21 4.31 9.23 -34.87
CA ALA A 21 3.59 9.41 -33.63
C ALA A 21 4.51 8.99 -32.49
N CYS A 22 5.11 9.95 -31.80
CA CYS A 22 5.68 9.72 -30.48
C CYS A 22 4.52 9.35 -29.56
N THR A 23 4.32 8.06 -29.30
CA THR A 23 3.60 7.62 -28.10
C THR A 23 4.46 8.03 -26.92
N ALA A 24 4.23 9.22 -26.39
CA ALA A 24 4.70 9.56 -25.05
C ALA A 24 4.05 8.54 -24.11
N THR A 25 4.86 7.61 -23.57
CA THR A 25 4.52 6.89 -22.36
C THR A 25 4.14 7.95 -21.34
N LYS A 26 2.85 8.01 -21.01
CA LYS A 26 2.35 8.82 -19.90
C LYS A 26 3.18 8.37 -18.70
N ALA A 27 4.03 9.26 -18.17
CA ALA A 27 4.77 8.96 -16.95
C ALA A 27 3.74 8.40 -15.95
N GLU A 28 3.96 7.17 -15.49
CA GLU A 28 3.10 6.57 -14.47
C GLU A 28 3.07 7.56 -13.31
N SER A 29 1.88 8.05 -12.97
CA SER A 29 1.75 8.99 -11.87
C SER A 29 2.20 8.27 -10.60
N HIS A 30 3.23 8.79 -9.94
CA HIS A 30 3.69 8.30 -8.63
C HIS A 30 2.66 8.53 -7.51
N HIS A 31 1.52 9.15 -7.83
CA HIS A 31 0.40 9.35 -6.92
C HIS A 31 -0.74 8.39 -7.26
N PRO A 32 -1.43 7.84 -6.24
CA PRO A 32 -2.59 7.00 -6.46
C PRO A 32 -3.73 7.79 -7.10
N LEU A 33 -4.64 7.08 -7.78
CA LEU A 33 -5.82 7.70 -8.37
C LEU A 33 -6.88 8.00 -7.29
N VAL A 34 -7.32 9.25 -7.23
CA VAL A 34 -8.49 9.68 -6.47
C VAL A 34 -9.68 9.71 -7.42
N ASN A 35 -10.38 8.57 -7.54
CA ASN A 35 -11.38 8.32 -8.58
C ASN A 35 -12.78 8.00 -8.04
N SER A 36 -13.03 8.25 -6.75
CA SER A 36 -14.35 8.12 -6.13
C SER A 36 -14.56 9.26 -5.10
N PRO A 37 -15.82 9.60 -4.77
CA PRO A 37 -16.10 10.55 -3.68
C PRO A 37 -15.55 10.12 -2.33
N MET A 38 -15.48 8.81 -2.05
CA MET A 38 -14.99 8.30 -0.77
C MET A 38 -13.46 8.42 -0.66
N LYS A 39 -12.73 8.14 -1.75
CA LYS A 39 -11.29 8.42 -1.85
C LYS A 39 -10.97 9.90 -1.75
N GLU A 40 -11.78 10.76 -2.39
CA GLU A 40 -11.64 12.22 -2.28
C GLU A 40 -11.83 12.68 -0.83
N THR A 41 -12.87 12.19 -0.16
CA THR A 41 -13.12 12.45 1.25
C THR A 41 -11.94 12.01 2.13
N ALA A 42 -11.40 10.80 1.90
CA ALA A 42 -10.27 10.30 2.66
C ALA A 42 -9.01 11.15 2.46
N MET A 43 -8.69 11.55 1.22
CA MET A 43 -7.54 12.42 0.95
C MET A 43 -7.72 13.82 1.57
N ASN A 44 -8.93 14.38 1.53
CA ASN A 44 -9.21 15.66 2.21
C ASN A 44 -9.08 15.54 3.73
N ALA A 45 -9.49 14.40 4.30
CA ALA A 45 -9.31 14.11 5.72
C ALA A 45 -7.82 14.02 6.10
N GLN A 46 -7.03 13.36 5.27
CA GLN A 46 -5.58 13.22 5.43
C GLN A 46 -4.86 14.58 5.32
N ASP A 47 -5.24 15.41 4.35
CA ASP A 47 -4.75 16.79 4.20
C ASP A 47 -5.11 17.65 5.41
N ALA A 48 -6.36 17.58 5.88
CA ALA A 48 -6.79 18.31 7.07
C ALA A 48 -5.93 17.98 8.30
N PHE A 49 -5.51 16.72 8.47
CA PHE A 49 -4.75 16.29 9.63
C PHE A 49 -3.24 16.54 9.52
N PHE A 50 -2.62 16.17 8.40
CA PHE A 50 -1.15 16.13 8.28
C PHE A 50 -0.54 17.21 7.40
N LYS A 51 -1.35 18.01 6.69
CA LYS A 51 -0.87 19.10 5.85
C LYS A 51 -1.35 20.46 6.33
N ASP A 52 -2.65 20.60 6.58
CA ASP A 52 -3.26 21.86 6.99
C ASP A 52 -3.28 22.02 8.52
N PHE A 53 -3.26 20.90 9.25
CA PHE A 53 -3.38 20.82 10.70
C PHE A 53 -4.64 21.56 11.22
N ASP A 54 -5.77 21.38 10.53
CA ASP A 54 -7.01 22.13 10.73
C ASP A 54 -8.10 21.30 11.41
N ALA A 55 -8.36 21.61 12.68
CA ALA A 55 -9.37 20.94 13.48
C ALA A 55 -10.81 21.14 12.98
N ASN A 56 -11.12 22.27 12.32
CA ASN A 56 -12.46 22.51 11.78
C ASN A 56 -12.69 21.69 10.51
N GLU A 57 -11.68 21.54 9.66
CA GLU A 57 -11.75 20.66 8.49
C GLU A 57 -11.88 19.19 8.91
N MET A 58 -11.09 18.73 9.89
CA MET A 58 -11.20 17.36 10.39
C MET A 58 -12.61 16.99 10.87
N ARG A 59 -13.33 17.93 11.51
CA ARG A 59 -14.72 17.71 11.97
C ARG A 59 -15.72 17.47 10.83
N LYS A 60 -15.37 17.81 9.59
CA LYS A 60 -16.19 17.48 8.42
C LYS A 60 -16.03 16.01 8.02
N TYR A 61 -14.82 15.48 8.17
CA TYR A 61 -14.44 14.18 7.63
C TYR A 61 -14.43 13.05 8.65
N PHE A 62 -14.36 13.35 9.95
CA PHE A 62 -14.36 12.33 11.01
C PHE A 62 -15.62 12.44 11.85
N ARG A 63 -16.17 11.29 12.24
CA ARG A 63 -17.19 11.24 13.28
C ARG A 63 -16.59 11.64 14.63
N GLU A 64 -17.36 12.32 15.47
CA GLU A 64 -16.89 12.67 16.82
C GLU A 64 -16.58 11.43 17.68
N ASP A 65 -17.34 10.36 17.47
CA ASP A 65 -17.27 9.08 18.16
C ASP A 65 -16.46 8.01 17.41
N TYR A 66 -15.61 8.41 16.44
CA TYR A 66 -14.88 7.42 15.64
C TYR A 66 -14.04 6.47 16.52
N ILE A 67 -14.05 5.20 16.14
CA ILE A 67 -13.42 4.12 16.89
C ILE A 67 -11.95 4.00 16.46
N GLN A 68 -11.05 3.86 17.42
CA GLN A 68 -9.63 3.72 17.18
C GLN A 68 -9.13 2.31 17.54
N HIS A 69 -8.25 1.76 16.72
CA HIS A 69 -7.51 0.52 16.97
C HIS A 69 -5.98 0.71 16.97
N ASN A 70 -5.47 1.89 16.57
CA ASN A 70 -4.08 2.26 16.84
C ASN A 70 -3.85 2.24 18.36
N PRO A 71 -2.93 1.40 18.86
CA PRO A 71 -2.81 1.14 20.29
C PRO A 71 -2.35 2.36 21.10
N HIS A 72 -1.80 3.40 20.45
CA HIS A 72 -1.25 4.58 21.11
C HIS A 72 -2.17 5.81 21.05
N VAL A 73 -3.29 5.74 20.32
CA VAL A 73 -4.19 6.88 20.13
C VAL A 73 -5.51 6.59 20.84
N PRO A 74 -5.99 7.44 21.78
CA PRO A 74 -7.28 7.22 22.41
C PRO A 74 -8.43 7.30 21.40
N THR A 75 -9.52 6.58 21.68
CA THR A 75 -10.71 6.57 20.81
C THR A 75 -11.45 7.92 20.80
N GLY A 76 -12.07 8.27 19.68
CA GLY A 76 -12.84 9.51 19.48
C GLY A 76 -12.02 10.66 18.87
N LEU A 77 -12.72 11.62 18.24
CA LEU A 77 -12.08 12.72 17.49
C LEU A 77 -11.31 13.69 18.38
N ALA A 78 -11.81 13.98 19.59
CA ALA A 78 -11.19 14.97 20.48
C ALA A 78 -9.72 14.64 20.82
N PRO A 79 -9.36 13.41 21.22
CA PRO A 79 -7.97 12.98 21.35
C PRO A 79 -7.12 13.21 20.08
N ALA A 80 -7.63 12.82 18.91
CA ALA A 80 -6.92 13.00 17.64
C ALA A 80 -6.60 14.48 17.36
N LEU A 81 -7.59 15.38 17.57
CA LEU A 81 -7.39 16.83 17.43
C LEU A 81 -6.32 17.38 18.37
N GLY A 82 -6.12 16.74 19.53
CA GLY A 82 -5.09 17.11 20.51
C GLY A 82 -3.66 16.95 19.99
N PHE A 83 -3.44 16.11 18.97
CA PHE A 83 -2.11 15.92 18.37
C PHE A 83 -1.73 17.01 17.37
N LEU A 84 -2.70 17.75 16.81
CA LEU A 84 -2.45 18.75 15.77
C LEU A 84 -1.31 19.75 16.08
N PRO A 85 -1.23 20.36 17.27
CA PRO A 85 -0.14 21.28 17.59
C PRO A 85 1.24 20.60 17.56
N VAL A 86 1.33 19.37 18.06
CA VAL A 86 2.58 18.58 18.11
C VAL A 86 3.03 18.22 16.70
N LEU A 87 2.10 17.74 15.86
CA LEU A 87 2.40 17.38 14.47
C LEU A 87 2.85 18.62 13.67
N LYS A 88 2.19 19.75 13.89
CA LYS A 88 2.53 21.03 13.25
C LYS A 88 3.89 21.56 13.69
N GLU A 89 4.19 21.50 14.98
CA GLU A 89 5.50 21.93 15.53
C GLU A 89 6.63 21.04 15.01
N ALA A 90 6.41 19.72 14.95
CA ALA A 90 7.36 18.78 14.36
C ALA A 90 7.53 18.96 12.85
N GLY A 91 6.56 19.59 12.17
CA GLY A 91 6.55 19.74 10.72
C GLY A 91 6.40 18.41 10.02
N VAL A 92 5.56 17.52 10.55
CA VAL A 92 5.24 16.22 9.94
C VAL A 92 4.75 16.45 8.52
N THR A 93 5.25 15.66 7.57
CA THR A 93 4.71 15.60 6.21
C THR A 93 4.37 14.16 5.89
N TYR A 94 3.45 13.96 4.96
CA TYR A 94 3.05 12.62 4.54
C TYR A 94 3.00 12.50 3.02
N GLN A 95 3.08 11.27 2.53
CA GLN A 95 2.81 10.91 1.14
C GLN A 95 2.00 9.62 1.11
N THR A 96 0.87 9.64 0.40
CA THR A 96 0.09 8.45 0.08
C THR A 96 0.60 7.84 -1.22
N HIS A 97 1.06 6.59 -1.15
CA HIS A 97 1.58 5.82 -2.29
C HIS A 97 0.49 5.01 -2.97
N ARG A 98 -0.40 4.40 -2.18
CA ARG A 98 -1.55 3.60 -2.65
C ARG A 98 -2.80 4.00 -1.90
N LEU A 99 -3.93 4.09 -2.61
CA LEU A 99 -5.24 4.43 -2.08
C LEU A 99 -6.28 3.48 -2.69
N LEU A 100 -6.79 2.57 -1.86
CA LEU A 100 -7.73 1.53 -2.27
C LEU A 100 -9.09 1.76 -1.61
N GLU A 101 -10.14 1.27 -2.27
CA GLU A 101 -11.52 1.28 -1.81
C GLU A 101 -12.14 -0.11 -1.92
N ASP A 102 -12.67 -0.65 -0.82
CA ASP A 102 -13.38 -1.94 -0.78
C ASP A 102 -14.62 -1.83 0.12
N GLY A 103 -15.80 -1.79 -0.51
CA GLY A 103 -17.06 -1.54 0.19
C GLY A 103 -17.03 -0.20 0.92
N ASP A 104 -17.20 -0.23 2.24
CA ASP A 104 -17.13 0.96 3.10
C ASP A 104 -15.71 1.24 3.62
N PHE A 105 -14.68 0.54 3.13
CA PHE A 105 -13.31 0.71 3.61
C PHE A 105 -12.45 1.51 2.64
N ILE A 106 -11.61 2.37 3.20
CA ILE A 106 -10.46 2.99 2.54
C ILE A 106 -9.19 2.38 3.11
N ILE A 107 -8.25 2.01 2.23
CA ILE A 107 -6.93 1.53 2.61
C ILE A 107 -5.90 2.51 2.04
N MET A 108 -4.96 2.95 2.88
CA MET A 108 -3.86 3.80 2.47
C MET A 108 -2.53 3.16 2.81
N HIS A 109 -1.58 3.29 1.89
CA HIS A 109 -0.19 3.00 2.14
C HIS A 109 0.56 4.33 2.18
N ASN A 110 0.96 4.76 3.36
CA ASN A 110 1.55 6.09 3.57
C ASN A 110 3.00 6.01 4.03
N THR A 111 3.76 7.05 3.73
CA THR A 111 4.99 7.37 4.46
C THR A 111 4.84 8.71 5.15
N TYR A 112 5.49 8.86 6.30
CA TYR A 112 5.57 10.12 7.02
C TYR A 112 7.03 10.49 7.29
N ASP A 113 7.36 11.76 7.09
CA ASP A 113 8.64 12.37 7.46
C ASP A 113 8.46 13.28 8.68
N ASN A 114 9.57 13.60 9.35
CA ASN A 114 9.58 14.28 10.65
C ASN A 114 8.67 13.56 11.67
N ALA A 115 8.66 12.24 11.58
CA ALA A 115 7.74 11.36 12.26
C ALA A 115 8.17 10.97 13.68
N GLN A 116 9.00 11.78 14.37
CA GLN A 116 9.56 11.42 15.68
C GLN A 116 8.46 11.14 16.71
N ALA A 117 7.31 11.82 16.59
CA ALA A 117 6.12 11.56 17.40
C ALA A 117 5.55 10.15 17.21
N PHE A 118 5.88 9.48 16.10
CA PHE A 118 5.52 8.09 15.77
C PHE A 118 6.66 7.09 16.03
N GLY A 119 7.77 7.54 16.64
CA GLY A 119 8.87 6.67 17.07
C GLY A 119 10.08 6.60 16.14
N ALA A 120 10.05 7.22 14.95
CA ALA A 120 11.21 7.26 14.05
C ALA A 120 11.23 8.52 13.18
N LYS A 121 12.37 8.86 12.55
CA LYS A 121 12.43 10.04 11.65
C LYS A 121 11.52 9.90 10.43
N GLN A 122 11.42 8.68 9.92
CA GLN A 122 10.56 8.28 8.81
C GLN A 122 9.87 6.98 9.19
N VAL A 123 8.58 6.92 8.92
CA VAL A 123 7.76 5.72 9.11
C VAL A 123 6.96 5.44 7.84
N VAL A 124 6.63 4.17 7.66
CA VAL A 124 5.69 3.67 6.65
C VAL A 124 4.52 3.03 7.37
N THR A 125 3.31 3.21 6.84
CA THR A 125 2.07 2.69 7.44
C THR A 125 1.15 2.05 6.41
N PHE A 126 0.39 1.06 6.87
CA PHE A 126 -0.90 0.75 6.28
C PHE A 126 -1.98 1.29 7.21
N ASP A 127 -2.84 2.16 6.69
CA ASP A 127 -4.01 2.70 7.39
C ASP A 127 -5.27 2.10 6.75
N VAL A 128 -6.23 1.66 7.57
CA VAL A 128 -7.54 1.17 7.14
C VAL A 128 -8.60 2.01 7.83
N TRP A 129 -9.47 2.66 7.06
CA TRP A 129 -10.60 3.43 7.56
C TRP A 129 -11.90 2.78 7.16
N ARG A 130 -12.81 2.55 8.12
CA ARG A 130 -14.21 2.30 7.80
C ARG A 130 -14.93 3.63 7.71
N MET A 131 -15.63 3.84 6.62
CA MET A 131 -16.42 5.01 6.34
C MET A 131 -17.88 4.77 6.73
N GLN A 132 -18.57 5.82 7.15
CA GLN A 132 -19.99 5.80 7.45
C GLN A 132 -20.55 7.20 7.20
N ASP A 133 -21.63 7.30 6.42
CA ASP A 133 -22.30 8.56 6.11
C ASP A 133 -21.35 9.66 5.57
N GLY A 134 -20.33 9.24 4.80
CA GLY A 134 -19.31 10.15 4.25
C GLY A 134 -18.25 10.62 5.24
N GLN A 135 -18.14 9.99 6.42
CA GLN A 135 -17.14 10.31 7.42
C GLN A 135 -16.37 9.06 7.86
N VAL A 136 -15.13 9.23 8.32
CA VAL A 136 -14.34 8.20 8.98
C VAL A 136 -15.00 7.84 10.31
N ALA A 137 -15.39 6.58 10.44
CA ALA A 137 -16.06 6.04 11.61
C ALA A 137 -15.18 5.13 12.45
N GLU A 138 -14.13 4.56 11.87
CA GLU A 138 -13.25 3.61 12.54
C GLU A 138 -11.89 3.56 11.83
N HIS A 139 -10.82 3.39 12.60
CA HIS A 139 -9.45 3.38 12.09
C HIS A 139 -8.62 2.25 12.70
N TRP A 140 -7.89 1.55 11.84
CA TRP A 140 -6.79 0.66 12.19
C TRP A 140 -5.54 1.09 11.45
N ASP A 141 -4.38 0.88 12.04
CA ASP A 141 -3.12 0.99 11.33
C ASP A 141 -2.15 -0.14 11.68
N ALA A 142 -1.11 -0.23 10.86
CA ALA A 142 0.17 -0.77 11.27
C ALA A 142 1.29 0.16 10.84
N ILE A 143 2.35 0.24 11.64
CA ILE A 143 3.45 1.19 11.47
C ILE A 143 4.81 0.54 11.64
N SER A 144 5.77 0.92 10.79
CA SER A 144 7.18 0.55 10.92
C SER A 144 8.08 1.75 10.60
N PRO A 145 9.26 1.88 11.25
CA PRO A 145 10.33 2.71 10.74
C PRO A 145 10.71 2.34 9.31
N VAL A 146 11.10 3.32 8.50
CA VAL A 146 11.65 3.08 7.15
C VAL A 146 13.05 2.49 7.24
N ILE A 147 13.27 1.36 6.57
CA ILE A 147 14.57 0.70 6.45
C ILE A 147 15.24 1.08 5.13
N GLN A 148 16.47 1.63 5.23
CA GLN A 148 17.20 2.16 4.07
C GLN A 148 17.89 1.06 3.24
N ASN A 149 18.34 -0.01 3.87
CA ASN A 149 19.03 -1.11 3.20
C ASN A 149 18.20 -2.39 3.38
N THR A 150 17.54 -2.82 2.32
CA THR A 150 16.69 -4.02 2.31
C THR A 150 17.38 -5.16 1.56
N ALA A 151 16.95 -6.39 1.82
CA ALA A 151 17.51 -7.58 1.19
C ALA A 151 17.28 -7.61 -0.33
N SER A 152 16.12 -7.15 -0.80
CA SER A 152 15.79 -7.03 -2.23
C SER A 152 16.36 -5.76 -2.90
N GLY A 153 16.72 -4.75 -2.11
CA GLY A 153 17.06 -3.41 -2.61
C GLY A 153 15.83 -2.53 -2.92
N ARG A 154 14.61 -3.03 -2.71
CA ARG A 154 13.35 -2.28 -2.84
C ARG A 154 12.98 -1.62 -1.52
N SER A 155 12.30 -0.49 -1.56
CA SER A 155 11.83 0.15 -0.33
C SER A 155 10.56 -0.54 0.19
N GLN A 156 10.11 -0.18 1.39
CA GLN A 156 8.84 -0.68 1.91
C GLN A 156 7.62 -0.08 1.20
N PHE A 157 7.79 0.86 0.25
CA PHE A 157 6.68 1.63 -0.33
C PHE A 157 6.78 1.91 -1.84
N ASP A 158 7.90 1.58 -2.49
CA ASP A 158 8.03 1.69 -3.95
C ASP A 158 7.21 0.60 -4.68
N GLY A 159 7.30 0.58 -6.01
CA GLY A 159 6.52 -0.30 -6.89
C GLY A 159 5.24 0.35 -7.44
N PRO A 160 4.42 -0.39 -8.19
CA PRO A 160 3.22 0.14 -8.85
C PRO A 160 2.21 0.72 -7.86
N THR A 161 1.52 1.78 -8.27
CA THR A 161 0.51 2.49 -7.45
C THR A 161 -0.89 2.44 -8.07
N LEU A 162 -0.98 2.08 -9.35
CA LEU A 162 -2.22 2.12 -10.12
C LEU A 162 -3.06 0.85 -9.88
N VAL A 163 -4.31 1.06 -9.48
CA VAL A 163 -5.32 0.01 -9.44
C VAL A 163 -5.74 -0.37 -10.86
N THR A 164 -5.56 -1.64 -11.21
CA THR A 164 -6.03 -2.25 -12.47
C THR A 164 -6.85 -3.50 -12.16
N ASP A 165 -7.43 -4.16 -13.18
CA ASP A 165 -8.15 -5.43 -13.00
C ASP A 165 -9.32 -5.35 -11.99
N THR A 166 -10.02 -4.21 -11.93
CA THR A 166 -11.14 -3.99 -10.98
C THR A 166 -12.29 -4.97 -11.15
N ASP A 167 -12.45 -5.56 -12.34
CA ASP A 167 -13.37 -6.65 -12.64
C ASP A 167 -12.99 -7.99 -11.99
N LYS A 168 -11.76 -8.11 -11.48
CA LYS A 168 -11.20 -9.32 -10.85
C LYS A 168 -11.01 -9.21 -9.34
N THR A 169 -11.51 -8.14 -8.72
CA THR A 169 -11.29 -7.84 -7.29
C THR A 169 -11.61 -9.04 -6.39
N GLU A 170 -12.80 -9.64 -6.54
CA GLU A 170 -13.21 -10.78 -5.71
C GLU A 170 -12.39 -12.04 -5.98
N GLN A 171 -12.00 -12.29 -7.24
CA GLN A 171 -11.12 -13.40 -7.59
C GLN A 171 -9.72 -13.23 -6.99
N ASN A 172 -9.19 -12.00 -6.98
CA ASN A 172 -7.89 -11.70 -6.40
C ASN A 172 -7.93 -11.80 -4.87
N LYS A 173 -9.00 -11.32 -4.22
CA LYS A 173 -9.24 -11.50 -2.78
C LYS A 173 -9.33 -12.98 -2.41
N GLN A 174 -10.00 -13.79 -3.22
CA GLN A 174 -10.06 -15.24 -3.01
C GLN A 174 -8.68 -15.89 -3.16
N LEU A 175 -7.93 -15.56 -4.23
CA LEU A 175 -6.58 -16.06 -4.45
C LEU A 175 -5.67 -15.80 -3.25
N VAL A 176 -5.69 -14.57 -2.72
CA VAL A 176 -4.89 -14.18 -1.56
C VAL A 176 -5.39 -14.85 -0.29
N SER A 177 -6.70 -14.97 -0.09
CA SER A 177 -7.27 -15.70 1.05
C SER A 177 -6.81 -17.16 1.08
N ASP A 178 -6.84 -17.83 -0.07
CA ASP A 178 -6.39 -19.21 -0.22
C ASP A 178 -4.87 -19.32 0.00
N PHE A 179 -4.09 -18.36 -0.50
CA PHE A 179 -2.65 -18.27 -0.22
C PHE A 179 -2.35 -18.13 1.28
N MET A 180 -3.07 -17.25 2.00
CA MET A 180 -2.91 -17.11 3.45
C MET A 180 -3.15 -18.45 4.14
N GLN A 181 -4.23 -19.15 3.78
CA GLN A 181 -4.61 -20.41 4.44
C GLN A 181 -3.66 -21.57 4.10
N ASP A 182 -3.34 -21.75 2.83
CA ASP A 182 -2.54 -22.88 2.37
C ASP A 182 -1.06 -22.68 2.72
N VAL A 183 -0.51 -21.49 2.48
CA VAL A 183 0.93 -21.26 2.61
C VAL A 183 1.29 -20.65 3.96
N LEU A 184 0.75 -19.47 4.30
CA LEU A 184 1.19 -18.74 5.49
C LEU A 184 0.71 -19.38 6.80
N PHE A 185 -0.48 -19.98 6.80
CA PHE A 185 -1.00 -20.79 7.91
C PHE A 185 -0.55 -22.26 7.84
N GLY A 186 0.20 -22.63 6.80
CA GLY A 186 0.87 -23.93 6.68
C GLY A 186 -0.05 -25.14 6.44
N LYS A 187 -1.28 -24.96 5.93
CA LYS A 187 -2.17 -26.09 5.61
C LYS A 187 -1.73 -26.91 4.40
N ALA A 188 -1.08 -26.28 3.43
CA ALA A 188 -0.57 -26.87 2.19
C ALA A 188 0.59 -26.02 1.60
N PRO A 189 1.70 -25.82 2.33
CA PRO A 189 2.79 -24.93 1.92
C PRO A 189 3.47 -25.33 0.60
N GLU A 190 3.38 -26.61 0.22
CA GLU A 190 3.85 -27.12 -1.07
C GLU A 190 3.14 -26.50 -2.28
N LYS A 191 1.97 -25.87 -2.09
CA LYS A 191 1.22 -25.20 -3.14
C LYS A 191 1.71 -23.79 -3.45
N ILE A 192 2.80 -23.30 -2.86
CA ILE A 192 3.25 -21.92 -3.01
C ILE A 192 3.34 -21.43 -4.47
N THR A 193 3.81 -22.28 -5.38
CA THR A 193 3.92 -21.97 -6.82
C THR A 193 2.58 -21.92 -7.56
N GLN A 194 1.50 -22.38 -6.93
CA GLN A 194 0.13 -22.22 -7.41
C GLN A 194 -0.38 -20.80 -7.16
N TYR A 195 0.16 -20.09 -6.16
CA TYR A 195 -0.26 -18.74 -5.78
C TYR A 195 0.71 -17.66 -6.28
N ILE A 196 2.01 -17.84 -6.04
CA ILE A 196 3.06 -16.88 -6.39
C ILE A 196 3.59 -17.17 -7.80
N SER A 197 3.86 -16.12 -8.57
CA SER A 197 4.50 -16.23 -9.88
C SER A 197 5.94 -16.71 -9.74
N ALA A 198 6.32 -17.71 -10.54
CA ALA A 198 7.70 -18.17 -10.64
C ALA A 198 8.59 -17.24 -11.48
N GLU A 199 7.99 -16.31 -12.25
CA GLU A 199 8.72 -15.41 -13.14
C GLU A 199 9.04 -14.06 -12.49
N GLN A 200 8.14 -13.54 -11.67
CA GLN A 200 8.28 -12.25 -11.00
C GLN A 200 7.64 -12.33 -9.60
N TYR A 201 8.44 -12.09 -8.57
CA TYR A 201 7.95 -11.92 -7.21
C TYR A 201 8.77 -10.86 -6.49
N ASP A 202 8.29 -9.64 -6.54
CA ASP A 202 8.99 -8.46 -6.04
C ASP A 202 8.72 -8.31 -4.53
N GLN A 203 9.77 -8.23 -3.71
CA GLN A 203 9.68 -8.22 -2.25
C GLN A 203 10.03 -6.87 -1.65
N HIS A 204 9.13 -6.34 -0.83
CA HIS A 204 9.32 -5.09 -0.10
C HIS A 204 9.45 -5.31 1.41
N ASN A 205 9.29 -6.55 1.89
CA ASN A 205 9.74 -6.92 3.24
C ASN A 205 11.26 -6.64 3.33
N PRO A 206 11.73 -5.84 4.30
CA PRO A 206 13.14 -5.45 4.40
C PRO A 206 14.14 -6.61 4.48
N MET A 207 13.69 -7.80 4.91
CA MET A 207 14.51 -8.96 5.20
C MET A 207 14.45 -10.05 4.12
N VAL A 208 13.61 -9.90 3.09
CA VAL A 208 13.38 -10.94 2.06
C VAL A 208 13.85 -10.43 0.69
N LYS A 209 14.60 -11.27 -0.04
CA LYS A 209 15.03 -10.96 -1.41
C LYS A 209 13.89 -11.24 -2.40
N ASP A 210 14.00 -10.65 -3.59
CA ASP A 210 13.10 -10.94 -4.71
C ASP A 210 13.12 -12.43 -5.11
N GLY A 211 12.01 -12.86 -5.71
CA GLY A 211 11.84 -14.20 -6.27
C GLY A 211 11.51 -15.27 -5.24
N LEU A 212 11.08 -16.43 -5.74
CA LEU A 212 10.83 -17.61 -4.91
C LEU A 212 12.10 -18.13 -4.22
N ASP A 213 13.28 -17.95 -4.84
CA ASP A 213 14.56 -18.29 -4.21
C ASP A 213 14.81 -17.42 -2.98
N GLY A 214 14.59 -16.10 -3.09
CA GLY A 214 14.70 -15.17 -1.97
C GLY A 214 13.76 -15.49 -0.83
N LEU A 215 12.51 -15.85 -1.15
CA LEU A 215 11.54 -16.30 -0.17
C LEU A 215 11.97 -17.62 0.51
N ASN A 216 12.41 -18.61 -0.27
CA ASN A 216 12.87 -19.89 0.27
C ASN A 216 14.10 -19.73 1.16
N GLU A 217 15.03 -18.84 0.83
CA GLU A 217 16.18 -18.50 1.68
C GLU A 217 15.71 -17.96 3.04
N ALA A 218 14.76 -17.02 3.05
CA ALA A 218 14.22 -16.44 4.28
C ALA A 218 13.48 -17.48 5.14
N LEU A 219 12.63 -18.31 4.52
CA LEU A 219 11.90 -19.38 5.22
C LEU A 219 12.85 -20.42 5.81
N THR A 220 13.87 -20.84 5.04
CA THR A 220 14.89 -21.79 5.52
C THR A 220 15.67 -21.21 6.70
N TYR A 221 16.03 -19.92 6.64
CA TYR A 221 16.70 -19.23 7.73
C TYR A 221 15.83 -19.22 9.00
N LEU A 222 14.58 -18.77 8.92
CA LEU A 222 13.67 -18.72 10.07
C LEU A 222 13.40 -20.11 10.67
N ALA A 223 13.24 -21.14 9.82
CA ALA A 223 13.08 -22.52 10.26
C ALA A 223 14.34 -23.02 11.00
N SER A 224 15.54 -22.68 10.53
CA SER A 224 16.80 -23.04 11.20
C SER A 224 16.94 -22.41 12.58
N GLN A 225 16.31 -21.25 12.80
CA GLN A 225 16.29 -20.54 14.08
C GLN A 225 15.12 -20.96 14.98
N ASN A 226 14.26 -21.89 14.53
CA ASN A 226 12.99 -22.23 15.20
C ASN A 226 12.17 -20.96 15.53
N ASN A 227 12.13 -20.02 14.59
CA ASN A 227 11.55 -18.69 14.75
C ASN A 227 10.65 -18.31 13.57
N MET A 228 9.91 -19.29 13.06
CA MET A 228 8.91 -19.07 12.03
C MET A 228 7.80 -18.13 12.52
N PHE A 229 7.25 -17.32 11.62
CA PHE A 229 6.02 -16.59 11.89
C PHE A 229 4.87 -17.56 12.13
N GLU A 230 4.09 -17.33 13.18
CA GLU A 230 2.93 -18.12 13.52
C GLU A 230 1.68 -17.31 13.22
N TYR A 231 0.98 -17.61 12.13
CA TYR A 231 -0.30 -16.95 11.83
C TYR A 231 -1.45 -17.69 12.51
N HIS A 232 -2.39 -16.94 13.12
CA HIS A 232 -3.48 -17.52 13.90
C HIS A 232 -4.87 -17.21 13.33
N LYS A 233 -5.10 -15.99 12.87
CA LYS A 233 -6.42 -15.57 12.35
C LYS A 233 -6.29 -14.42 11.37
N VAL A 234 -7.02 -14.51 10.25
CA VAL A 234 -7.24 -13.37 9.34
C VAL A 234 -8.49 -12.64 9.81
N HIS A 235 -8.36 -11.34 10.09
CA HIS A 235 -9.48 -10.49 10.51
C HIS A 235 -10.12 -9.78 9.32
N ARG A 236 -9.31 -9.38 8.33
CA ARG A 236 -9.80 -8.70 7.12
C ARG A 236 -9.02 -9.14 5.88
N VAL A 237 -9.74 -9.23 4.76
CA VAL A 237 -9.19 -9.34 3.40
C VAL A 237 -9.86 -8.24 2.58
N LEU A 238 -9.14 -7.17 2.33
CA LEU A 238 -9.63 -5.97 1.65
C LEU A 238 -8.89 -5.81 0.33
N GLY A 239 -9.58 -5.52 -0.77
CA GLY A 239 -8.93 -5.38 -2.06
C GLY A 239 -9.69 -4.52 -3.04
N GLU A 240 -8.94 -3.88 -3.94
CA GLU A 240 -9.46 -3.18 -5.10
C GLU A 240 -8.62 -3.58 -6.31
N GLY A 241 -9.26 -4.23 -7.27
CA GLY A 241 -8.61 -4.70 -8.48
C GLY A 241 -7.42 -5.61 -8.21
N ASN A 242 -6.23 -5.20 -8.64
CA ASN A 242 -4.98 -5.93 -8.55
C ASN A 242 -4.31 -5.88 -7.18
N PHE A 243 -4.81 -5.10 -6.20
CA PHE A 243 -4.24 -5.04 -4.86
C PHE A 243 -5.15 -5.70 -3.83
N VAL A 244 -4.56 -6.47 -2.91
CA VAL A 244 -5.27 -7.08 -1.78
C VAL A 244 -4.42 -6.96 -0.52
N LEU A 245 -4.96 -6.32 0.51
CA LEU A 245 -4.41 -6.24 1.85
C LEU A 245 -5.08 -7.30 2.74
N THR A 246 -4.27 -8.08 3.46
CA THR A 246 -4.75 -8.91 4.58
C THR A 246 -4.31 -8.29 5.90
N GLN A 247 -5.23 -8.24 6.85
CA GLN A 247 -4.94 -7.90 8.24
C GLN A 247 -5.15 -9.15 9.08
N SER A 248 -4.08 -9.62 9.72
CA SER A 248 -4.08 -10.88 10.46
C SER A 248 -3.34 -10.77 11.80
N GLU A 249 -3.60 -11.72 12.69
CA GLU A 249 -2.96 -11.83 13.99
C GLU A 249 -2.13 -13.10 14.09
N GLY A 250 -1.10 -13.05 14.93
CA GLY A 250 -0.25 -14.20 15.17
C GLY A 250 0.84 -13.95 16.20
N ARG A 251 1.95 -14.69 16.10
CA ARG A 251 3.12 -14.54 16.95
C ARG A 251 4.41 -14.56 16.15
N TRP A 252 5.41 -13.84 16.66
CA TRP A 252 6.78 -13.92 16.20
C TRP A 252 7.72 -13.53 17.35
N ASN A 253 8.89 -14.19 17.45
CA ASN A 253 9.81 -14.03 18.58
C ASN A 253 9.13 -14.20 19.95
N GLY A 254 8.13 -15.07 20.04
CA GLY A 254 7.36 -15.30 21.26
C GLY A 254 6.44 -14.13 21.68
N LYS A 255 6.24 -13.12 20.84
CA LYS A 255 5.39 -11.95 21.08
C LYS A 255 4.16 -11.95 20.17
N PRO A 256 3.00 -11.44 20.63
CA PRO A 256 1.83 -11.26 19.77
C PRO A 256 2.11 -10.20 18.70
N GLN A 257 1.67 -10.45 17.48
CA GLN A 257 1.93 -9.58 16.33
C GLN A 257 0.64 -9.35 15.55
N ALA A 258 0.50 -8.13 15.00
CA ALA A 258 -0.37 -7.83 13.88
C ALA A 258 0.46 -7.86 12.59
N PHE A 259 -0.05 -8.56 11.59
CA PHE A 259 0.53 -8.65 10.26
C PHE A 259 -0.40 -7.96 9.27
N TYR A 260 0.17 -7.02 8.53
CA TYR A 260 -0.49 -6.37 7.41
C TYR A 260 0.30 -6.71 6.15
N ASP A 261 -0.26 -7.57 5.32
CA ASP A 261 0.38 -8.04 4.10
C ASP A 261 -0.40 -7.52 2.90
N LEU A 262 0.22 -6.64 2.10
CA LEU A 262 -0.33 -6.14 0.85
C LEU A 262 0.29 -6.92 -0.31
N PHE A 263 -0.57 -7.46 -1.17
CA PHE A 263 -0.19 -8.21 -2.34
C PHE A 263 -0.64 -7.49 -3.61
N ARG A 264 0.20 -7.53 -4.65
CA ARG A 264 -0.25 -7.24 -6.02
C ARG A 264 -0.39 -8.53 -6.81
N VAL A 265 -1.53 -8.66 -7.49
CA VAL A 265 -1.87 -9.78 -8.36
C VAL A 265 -1.75 -9.36 -9.82
N LYS A 266 -1.17 -10.22 -10.65
CA LYS A 266 -1.13 -10.06 -12.10
C LYS A 266 -1.30 -11.42 -12.74
N GLU A 267 -2.17 -11.50 -13.74
CA GLU A 267 -2.40 -12.75 -14.51
C GLU A 267 -2.74 -13.96 -13.61
N GLY A 268 -3.49 -13.72 -12.52
CA GLY A 268 -3.92 -14.76 -11.59
C GLY A 268 -2.81 -15.27 -10.65
N LYS A 269 -1.70 -14.55 -10.53
CA LYS A 269 -0.59 -14.84 -9.61
C LYS A 269 -0.24 -13.64 -8.76
N ILE A 270 0.18 -13.90 -7.53
CA ILE A 270 0.83 -12.90 -6.69
C ILE A 270 2.22 -12.64 -7.28
N VAL A 271 2.51 -11.36 -7.56
CA VAL A 271 3.76 -10.93 -8.21
C VAL A 271 4.56 -9.91 -7.41
N GLU A 272 3.99 -9.39 -6.32
CA GLU A 272 4.65 -8.38 -5.49
C GLU A 272 4.02 -8.36 -4.08
N HIS A 273 4.82 -8.06 -3.07
CA HIS A 273 4.43 -8.15 -1.67
C HIS A 273 5.10 -7.04 -0.82
N TRP A 274 4.30 -6.37 0.01
CA TRP A 274 4.72 -5.44 1.05
C TRP A 274 4.14 -5.89 2.38
N ASP A 275 4.87 -5.70 3.47
CA ASP A 275 4.34 -5.99 4.80
C ASP A 275 4.74 -4.99 5.88
N ILE A 276 3.94 -4.98 6.94
CA ILE A 276 4.30 -4.46 8.25
C ILE A 276 3.97 -5.52 9.31
N ILE A 277 4.94 -5.79 10.17
CA ILE A 277 4.82 -6.69 11.32
C ILE A 277 4.96 -5.82 12.57
N GLN A 278 3.89 -5.72 13.36
CA GLN A 278 3.85 -4.86 14.53
C GLN A 278 3.52 -5.65 15.79
N GLU A 279 4.36 -5.50 16.84
CA GLU A 279 4.09 -6.11 18.14
C GLU A 279 2.81 -5.49 18.71
N ILE A 280 1.88 -6.35 19.15
CA ILE A 280 0.65 -5.91 19.82
C ILE A 280 1.02 -5.63 21.28
N PRO A 281 0.90 -4.37 21.74
CA PRO A 281 1.25 -4.03 23.12
C PRO A 281 0.24 -4.61 24.11
N GLU A 282 0.69 -4.86 25.34
CA GLU A 282 -0.16 -5.36 26.43
C GLU A 282 -1.20 -4.33 26.88
N GLU A 283 -0.84 -3.04 26.78
CA GLU A 283 -1.70 -1.91 27.12
C GLU A 283 -1.96 -1.05 25.88
N MET A 284 -3.20 -0.56 25.74
CA MET A 284 -3.62 0.31 24.65
C MET A 284 -4.34 1.54 25.23
N ALA A 285 -4.35 2.63 24.47
CA ALA A 285 -5.04 3.88 24.83
C ALA A 285 -6.59 3.77 24.80
N HIS A 286 -7.13 2.59 24.49
CA HIS A 286 -8.56 2.28 24.38
C HIS A 286 -8.81 0.78 24.63
N GLU A 287 -10.08 0.38 24.72
CA GLU A 287 -10.51 -1.02 24.96
C GLU A 287 -10.92 -1.77 23.67
N ASN A 288 -10.85 -1.14 22.49
CA ASN A 288 -11.35 -1.70 21.23
C ASN A 288 -10.50 -2.87 20.67
N GLY A 289 -9.29 -3.10 21.20
CA GLY A 289 -8.34 -4.09 20.68
C GLY A 289 -7.63 -3.67 19.39
N MET A 290 -6.73 -4.52 18.89
CA MET A 290 -5.92 -4.26 17.68
C MET A 290 -6.70 -4.47 16.35
N PHE A 291 -7.82 -5.19 16.38
CA PHE A 291 -8.55 -5.64 15.20
C PHE A 291 -10.05 -5.38 15.29
#